data_AF-A0A7C4V8V5-F1
#
_entry.id   AF-A0A7C4V8V5-F1
#
_cell.length_a   1.000
_cell.length_b   1.000
_cell.length_c   1.000
_cell.angle_alpha   90.00
_cell.angle_beta   90.00
_cell.angle_gamma   90.00
#
_symmetry.space_group_name_H-M   'P 1'
#
loop_
_entity.id
_entity.type
_entity.pdbx_description
1 polymer ?
#
loop_
_entity_poly.entity_id
_entity_poly.type
_entity_poly.pdbx_seq_one_letter_code
_entity_poly.pdbx_strand_id
1 'polypeptide(L)'
;MLLLNFGHPLTDAQLARIRELVGREVERIIAVPTHLDHERPFDEQVRELLTTVPLTPEQWQTTPLIINPPSLAPITAVLLAEIHGRSGFFPT
;
A
#
# COMPACT_ATOMS: atom_id res chain seq x y z
N MET A 1 1.37 9.35 9.97
CA MET A 1 1.52 8.68 8.66
C MET A 1 0.55 7.51 8.56
N LEU A 2 0.24 7.06 7.34
CA LEU A 2 -0.67 5.94 7.09
C LEU A 2 0.09 4.70 6.66
N LEU A 3 -0.37 3.52 7.10
CA LEU A 3 0.11 2.23 6.60
C LEU A 3 -0.95 1.60 5.71
N LEU A 4 -0.62 1.37 4.44
CA LEU A 4 -1.45 0.61 3.51
C LEU A 4 -0.98 -0.85 3.51
N ASN A 5 -1.86 -1.76 3.94
CA ASN A 5 -1.55 -3.18 4.07
C ASN A 5 -2.22 -3.99 2.96
N PHE A 6 -1.44 -4.41 1.96
CA PHE A 6 -1.88 -5.28 0.86
C PHE A 6 -1.57 -6.76 1.14
N GLY A 7 -0.89 -7.06 2.25
CA GLY A 7 -0.58 -8.42 2.68
C GLY A 7 -1.57 -8.97 3.72
N HIS A 8 -1.13 -10.00 4.43
CA HIS A 8 -1.88 -10.55 5.56
C HIS A 8 -1.97 -9.55 6.74
N PRO A 9 -2.93 -9.74 7.66
CA PRO A 9 -3.01 -8.93 8.88
C PRO A 9 -1.69 -8.89 9.64
N LEU A 10 -1.26 -7.69 10.02
CA LEU A 10 -0.07 -7.48 10.82
C LEU A 10 -0.38 -7.74 12.30
N THR A 11 0.50 -8.46 12.98
CA THR A 11 0.39 -8.69 14.42
C THR A 11 0.77 -7.44 15.21
N ASP A 12 0.33 -7.37 16.47
CA ASP A 12 0.69 -6.25 17.36
C ASP A 12 2.21 -6.10 17.51
N ALA A 13 2.94 -7.20 17.56
CA ALA A 13 4.40 -7.20 17.62
C ALA A 13 5.03 -6.62 16.33
N GLN A 14 4.50 -6.97 15.16
CA GLN A 14 4.96 -6.39 13.89
C GLN A 14 4.66 -4.89 13.82
N LEU A 15 3.48 -4.47 14.26
CA LEU A 15 3.09 -3.06 14.30
C LEU A 15 3.96 -2.25 15.28
N ALA A 16 4.26 -2.80 16.45
CA ALA A 16 5.17 -2.19 17.40
C ALA A 16 6.56 -2.01 16.78
N ARG A 17 7.08 -3.03 16.10
CA ARG A 17 8.39 -2.97 15.44
C ARG A 17 8.43 -1.96 14.29
N ILE A 18 7.36 -1.85 13.50
CA ILE A 18 7.26 -0.85 12.43
C ILE A 18 7.33 0.57 13.01
N ARG A 19 6.56 0.84 14.07
CA ARG A 19 6.57 2.17 14.73
C ARG A 19 7.96 2.53 15.26
N GLU A 20 8.66 1.57 15.85
CA GLU A 20 10.03 1.75 16.34
C GLU A 20 11.00 2.07 15.20
N LEU A 21 10.99 1.29 14.11
CA LEU A 21 11.90 1.47 12.97
C LEU A 21 11.69 2.81 12.26
N VAL A 22 10.44 3.25 12.16
CA VAL A 22 10.08 4.48 11.44
C VAL A 22 10.28 5.71 12.33
N GLY A 23 10.34 5.54 13.66
CA GLY A 23 10.52 6.63 14.61
C GLY A 23 9.37 7.64 14.61
N ARG A 24 8.22 7.28 14.02
CA ARG A 24 7.02 8.11 13.91
C ARG A 24 5.77 7.26 14.14
N GLU A 25 4.70 7.91 14.56
CA GLU A 25 3.42 7.25 14.79
C GLU A 25 2.72 6.84 13.48
N VAL A 26 2.29 5.58 13.42
CA VAL A 26 1.34 5.09 12.41
C VAL A 26 -0.07 5.39 12.90
N GLU A 27 -0.65 6.46 12.36
CA GLU A 27 -1.95 7.02 12.79
C GLU A 27 -3.11 6.08 12.46
N ARG A 28 -3.02 5.42 11.29
CA ARG A 28 -4.06 4.52 10.80
C ARG A 28 -3.46 3.48 9.89
N ILE A 29 -3.97 2.26 10.03
CA ILE A 29 -3.69 1.12 9.15
C ILE A 29 -4.92 0.93 8.27
N ILE A 30 -4.71 0.89 6.96
CA ILE A 30 -5.74 0.62 5.97
C ILE A 30 -5.43 -0.77 5.39
N ALA A 31 -6.22 -1.76 5.79
CA ALA A 31 -6.15 -3.08 5.19
C ALA A 31 -6.82 -3.07 3.81
N VAL A 32 -6.11 -3.53 2.80
CA VAL A 32 -6.55 -3.60 1.41
C VAL A 32 -6.49 -5.06 0.97
N PRO A 33 -7.62 -5.79 1.01
CA PRO A 33 -7.66 -7.19 0.63
C PRO A 33 -7.19 -7.38 -0.81
N THR A 34 -6.05 -8.06 -1.00
CA THR A 34 -5.46 -8.26 -2.32
C THR A 34 -5.77 -9.68 -2.80
N HIS A 35 -6.80 -9.83 -3.61
CA HIS A 35 -7.14 -11.07 -4.30
C HIS A 35 -7.17 -10.78 -5.79
N LEU A 36 -6.08 -11.15 -6.49
CA LEU A 36 -5.97 -10.92 -7.93
C LEU A 36 -6.14 -12.24 -8.68
N ASP A 37 -6.79 -12.14 -9.83
CA ASP A 37 -6.89 -13.21 -10.81
C ASP A 37 -5.61 -13.26 -11.65
N HIS A 38 -4.96 -14.42 -11.68
CA HIS A 38 -3.70 -14.62 -12.41
C HIS A 38 -3.91 -14.74 -13.93
N GLU A 39 -5.15 -14.94 -14.39
CA GLU A 39 -5.51 -15.03 -15.80
C GLU A 39 -5.86 -13.65 -16.40
N ARG A 40 -5.86 -12.59 -15.59
CA ARG A 40 -6.10 -11.20 -16.00
C ARG A 40 -4.83 -10.35 -15.85
N PRO A 41 -4.64 -9.31 -16.67
CA PRO A 41 -3.53 -8.37 -16.49
C PRO A 41 -3.54 -7.77 -15.07
N PHE A 42 -2.38 -7.79 -14.40
CA PHE A 42 -2.28 -7.29 -13.02
C PHE A 42 -2.38 -5.76 -12.93
N ASP A 43 -2.00 -5.02 -13.96
CA ASP A 43 -2.06 -3.56 -13.98
C ASP A 43 -3.49 -3.03 -13.93
N GLU A 44 -4.41 -3.64 -14.67
CA GLU A 44 -5.83 -3.31 -14.61
C GLU A 44 -6.40 -3.57 -13.21
N GLN A 45 -6.12 -4.74 -12.65
CA GLN A 45 -6.62 -5.14 -11.34
C GLN A 45 -6.03 -4.33 -10.19
N VAL A 46 -4.74 -3.97 -10.26
CA VAL A 46 -4.10 -3.09 -9.27
C VAL A 46 -4.68 -1.69 -9.34
N ARG A 47 -4.98 -1.18 -10.54
CA ARG A 47 -5.63 0.12 -10.71
C ARG A 47 -7.02 0.13 -10.09
N GLU A 48 -7.81 -0.92 -10.33
CA GLU A 48 -9.10 -1.17 -9.68
C GLU A 48 -8.94 -1.24 -8.15
N LEU A 49 -8.01 -2.04 -7.65
CA LEU A 49 -7.73 -2.21 -6.23
C LEU A 49 -7.41 -0.88 -5.54
N LEU A 50 -6.57 -0.04 -6.15
CA LEU A 50 -6.20 1.27 -5.60
C LEU A 50 -7.36 2.28 -5.57
N THR A 51 -8.44 2.06 -6.33
CA THR A 51 -9.67 2.87 -6.18
C THR A 51 -10.44 2.58 -4.89
N THR A 52 -10.21 1.41 -4.28
CA THR A 52 -10.86 1.02 -3.01
C THR A 52 -10.19 1.65 -1.79
N VAL A 53 -8.98 2.19 -1.96
CA VAL A 53 -8.23 2.86 -0.89
C VAL A 53 -8.86 4.24 -0.67
N PRO A 54 -9.32 4.56 0.56
CA PRO A 54 -10.08 5.78 0.84
C PRO A 54 -9.15 6.99 1.01
N LEU A 55 -8.38 7.31 -0.03
CA LEU A 55 -7.51 8.49 -0.11
C LEU A 55 -7.91 9.34 -1.31
N THR A 56 -8.00 10.65 -1.10
CA THR A 56 -8.19 11.62 -2.19
C THR A 56 -6.91 11.76 -3.02
N PRO A 57 -6.98 12.30 -4.25
CA PRO A 57 -5.81 12.61 -5.05
C PRO A 57 -4.75 13.44 -4.30
N GLU A 58 -5.19 14.43 -3.53
CA GLU A 58 -4.31 15.28 -2.71
C GLU A 58 -3.64 14.47 -1.59
N GLN A 59 -4.38 13.56 -0.95
CA GLN A 59 -3.82 12.70 0.10
C GLN A 59 -2.77 11.74 -0.45
N TRP A 60 -2.93 11.22 -1.67
CA TRP A 60 -1.90 10.40 -2.33
C TRP A 60 -0.58 11.14 -2.52
N GLN A 61 -0.61 12.45 -2.77
CA GLN A 61 0.57 13.26 -3.04
C GLN A 61 1.21 13.84 -1.78
N THR A 62 0.44 14.02 -0.71
CA THR A 62 0.87 14.79 0.47
C THR A 62 0.97 13.96 1.75
N THR A 63 0.24 12.85 1.85
CA THR A 63 0.29 12.00 3.04
C THR A 63 1.53 11.12 3.00
N PRO A 64 2.33 11.08 4.08
CA PRO A 64 3.38 10.07 4.19
C PRO A 64 2.77 8.66 4.30
N LEU A 65 3.18 7.75 3.42
CA LEU A 65 2.66 6.39 3.32
C LEU A 65 3.75 5.35 3.61
N ILE A 66 3.42 4.36 4.44
CA ILE A 66 4.13 3.08 4.52
C ILE A 66 3.33 2.06 3.71
N ILE A 67 4.00 1.33 2.82
CA ILE A 67 3.37 0.28 2.02
C ILE A 67 3.85 -1.09 2.54
N ASN A 68 2.92 -1.93 3.01
CA ASN A 68 3.18 -3.36 3.15
C ASN A 68 2.66 -4.06 1.88
N PRO A 69 3.55 -4.45 0.95
CA PRO A 69 3.15 -4.95 -0.36
C PRO A 69 2.55 -6.37 -0.29
N PRO A 70 1.88 -6.83 -1.37
CA PRO A 70 1.49 -8.23 -1.49
C PRO A 70 2.72 -9.14 -1.68
N SER A 71 2.55 -10.44 -1.42
CA SER A 71 3.66 -11.40 -1.38
C SER A 71 4.26 -11.74 -2.76
N LEU A 72 3.52 -11.52 -3.85
CA LEU A 72 3.97 -11.89 -5.21
C LEU A 72 4.68 -10.71 -5.88
N ALA A 73 5.98 -10.88 -6.16
CA ALA A 73 6.86 -9.81 -6.64
C ALA A 73 6.37 -9.05 -7.90
N PRO A 74 5.84 -9.72 -8.95
CA PRO A 74 5.21 -9.03 -10.08
C PRO A 74 4.10 -8.06 -9.68
N ILE A 75 3.21 -8.46 -8.77
CA ILE A 75 2.11 -7.60 -8.29
C ILE A 75 2.67 -6.41 -7.53
N THR A 76 3.70 -6.62 -6.69
CA THR A 76 4.37 -5.54 -5.98
C THR A 76 4.99 -4.51 -6.93
N ALA A 77 5.63 -4.95 -8.00
CA ALA A 77 6.21 -4.04 -8.99
C ALA A 77 5.13 -3.16 -9.65
N VAL A 78 4.01 -3.77 -10.06
CA VAL A 78 2.87 -3.06 -10.65
C VAL A 78 2.23 -2.10 -9.64
N LEU A 79 2.03 -2.54 -8.39
CA LEU A 79 1.49 -1.73 -7.30
C LEU A 79 2.34 -0.47 -7.06
N LEU A 80 3.65 -0.62 -6.97
CA LEU A 80 4.55 0.52 -6.73
C LEU A 80 4.55 1.49 -7.92
N ALA A 81 4.45 1.00 -9.16
CA ALA A 81 4.34 1.85 -10.34
C ALA A 81 3.03 2.65 -10.37
N GLU A 82 1.90 2.03 -10.02
CA GLU A 82 0.60 2.70 -9.95
C GLU A 82 0.53 3.70 -8.78
N ILE A 83 1.11 3.38 -7.61
CA ILE A 83 1.24 4.34 -6.50
C ILE A 83 2.12 5.52 -6.93
N HIS A 84 3.25 5.27 -7.61
CA HIS A 84 4.08 6.34 -8.15
C HIS A 84 3.30 7.24 -9.11
N GLY A 85 2.45 6.69 -9.98
CA GLY A 85 1.59 7.47 -10.88
C GLY A 85 0.60 8.37 -10.15
N ARG A 86 0.10 7.95 -8.98
CA ARG A 86 -0.85 8.73 -8.16
C ARG A 86 -0.17 9.77 -7.27
N SER A 87 0.98 9.43 -6.71
CA SER A 87 1.74 10.27 -5.77
C SER A 87 2.70 11.22 -6.45
N GLY A 88 3.17 10.89 -7.67
CA GLY A 88 4.22 11.63 -8.38
C GLY A 88 5.65 11.28 -7.93
N PHE A 89 5.81 10.28 -7.05
CA PHE A 89 7.09 9.79 -6.54
C PHE A 89 6.92 8.37 -6.00
N PHE A 90 8.02 7.61 -5.89
CA PHE A 90 7.99 6.30 -5.27
C PHE A 90 7.90 6.46 -3.76
N PRO A 91 7.16 5.59 -3.03
CA PRO A 91 7.24 5.54 -1.58
C PRO A 91 8.72 5.40 -1.14
N THR A 92 9.19 6.32 -0.29
CA THR A 92 10.57 6.35 0.25
C THR A 92 10.58 6.09 1.75
#